data_AF-A0A940ZFB1-F1
#
_entry.id   AF-A0A940ZFB1-F1
#
_cell.length_a   1.000
_cell.length_b   1.000
_cell.length_c   1.000
_cell.angle_alpha   90.00
_cell.angle_beta   90.00
_cell.angle_gamma   90.00
#
_symmetry.space_group_name_H-M   'P 1'
#
loop_
_entity.id
_entity.type
_entity.pdbx_description
1 polymer ?
#
loop_
_entity_poly.entity_id
_entity_poly.type
_entity_poly.pdbx_seq_one_letter_code
_entity_poly.pdbx_strand_id
1 'polypeptide(L)'
;MAQIRLTAKMTLVKAQEEEIEKLTLKRLAHEEELRNKISRGIPAPEYVLYKQFAEESRTELKTREHKKKEMIREIERDREKLVQLSKEKRILERLKEKKKKVFLYQAEKNEQKRNDEMVITRRRPLSPRS
;
A
#
# COMPACT_ATOMS: atom_id res chain seq x y z
N MET A 1 3.78 0.68 -8.94
CA MET A 1 4.82 1.06 -7.96
C MET A 1 4.33 1.03 -6.52
N ALA A 2 3.36 1.86 -6.11
CA ALA A 2 2.95 1.96 -4.69
C ALA A 2 2.25 0.70 -4.12
N GLN A 3 1.41 0.02 -4.91
CA GLN A 3 0.79 -1.26 -4.51
C GLN A 3 1.83 -2.37 -4.28
N ILE A 4 2.82 -2.47 -5.16
CA ILE A 4 3.92 -3.45 -5.09
C ILE A 4 4.78 -3.22 -3.82
N ARG A 5 5.03 -1.95 -3.48
CA ARG A 5 5.73 -1.60 -2.23
C ARG A 5 4.93 -2.00 -1.00
N LEU A 6 3.61 -1.80 -1.01
CA LEU A 6 2.73 -2.19 0.09
C LEU A 6 2.74 -3.71 0.29
N THR A 7 2.63 -4.48 -0.79
CA THR A 7 2.68 -5.95 -0.73
C THR A 7 4.02 -6.45 -0.21
N ALA A 8 5.13 -5.84 -0.64
CA ALA A 8 6.47 -6.17 -0.15
C ALA A 8 6.62 -5.88 1.36
N LYS A 9 6.09 -4.74 1.84
CA LYS A 9 6.08 -4.45 3.29
C LYS A 9 5.24 -5.46 4.07
N MET A 10 4.07 -5.85 3.54
CA MET A 10 3.22 -6.87 4.18
C MET A 10 3.90 -8.25 4.24
N THR A 11 4.65 -8.66 3.21
CA THR A 11 5.41 -9.92 3.25
C THR A 11 6.55 -9.85 4.27
N LEU A 12 7.21 -8.70 4.42
CA LEU A 12 8.24 -8.50 5.43
C LEU A 12 7.69 -8.58 6.85
N VAL A 13 6.52 -7.97 7.12
CA VAL A 13 5.85 -8.11 8.42
C VAL A 13 5.54 -9.56 8.75
N LYS A 14 5.03 -10.33 7.79
CA LYS A 14 4.75 -11.76 7.99
C LYS A 14 6.01 -12.56 8.31
N ALA A 15 7.09 -12.34 7.55
CA ALA A 15 8.37 -12.99 7.84
C ALA A 15 8.87 -12.64 9.25
N GLN A 16 8.72 -11.38 9.67
CA GLN A 16 9.10 -10.93 11.01
C GLN A 16 8.20 -11.53 12.10
N GLU A 17 6.93 -11.78 11.83
CA GLU A 17 6.02 -12.52 12.73
C GLU A 17 6.49 -13.96 12.94
N GLU A 18 6.80 -14.67 11.86
CA GLU A 18 7.31 -16.04 11.92
C GLU A 18 8.62 -16.13 12.69
N GLU A 19 9.51 -15.14 12.53
CA GLU A 19 10.77 -15.10 13.28
C GLU A 19 10.55 -14.84 14.78
N ILE A 20 9.62 -13.95 15.14
CA ILE A 20 9.24 -13.70 16.53
C ILE A 20 8.66 -14.98 17.15
N GLU A 21 7.81 -15.69 16.41
CA GLU A 21 7.23 -16.96 16.86
C GLU A 21 8.32 -18.02 17.08
N LYS A 22 9.24 -18.19 16.13
CA LYS A 22 10.39 -19.11 16.27
C LYS A 22 11.24 -18.79 17.50
N LEU A 23 11.56 -17.52 17.74
CA LEU A 23 12.32 -17.11 18.91
C LEU A 23 11.55 -17.35 20.21
N THR A 24 10.23 -17.12 20.20
CA THR A 24 9.36 -17.37 21.35
C THR A 24 9.33 -18.85 21.70
N LEU A 25 9.14 -19.72 20.70
CA LEU A 25 9.17 -21.18 20.88
C LEU A 25 10.53 -21.66 21.40
N LYS A 26 11.63 -21.14 20.82
CA LYS A 26 12.98 -21.47 21.28
C LYS A 26 13.19 -21.07 22.74
N ARG A 27 12.70 -19.90 23.16
CA ARG A 27 12.80 -19.45 24.56
C ARG A 27 12.00 -20.35 25.51
N LEU A 28 10.77 -20.72 25.13
CA LEU A 28 9.94 -21.63 25.92
C LEU A 28 10.61 -22.99 26.10
N ALA A 29 11.21 -23.54 25.04
CA ALA A 29 11.95 -24.80 25.09
C ALA A 29 13.14 -24.72 26.07
N HIS A 30 13.93 -23.63 26.01
CA HIS A 30 15.06 -23.45 26.95
C HIS A 30 14.59 -23.18 28.39
N GLU A 31 13.47 -22.49 28.60
CA GLU A 31 12.88 -22.32 29.94
C GLU A 31 12.39 -23.64 30.53
N GLU A 32 11.82 -24.52 29.71
CA GLU A 32 11.44 -25.88 30.11
C GLU A 32 12.68 -26.75 30.41
N GLU A 33 13.69 -26.71 29.54
CA GLU A 33 14.95 -27.41 29.75
C GLU A 33 15.63 -26.96 31.06
N LEU A 34 15.69 -25.65 31.31
CA LEU A 34 16.23 -25.09 32.55
C LEU A 34 15.45 -25.60 33.77
N ARG A 35 14.10 -25.61 33.72
CA ARG A 35 13.28 -26.13 34.82
C ARG A 35 13.58 -27.61 35.11
N ASN A 36 13.75 -28.41 34.07
CA ASN A 36 14.12 -29.82 34.18
C ASN A 36 15.54 -30.03 34.73
N LYS A 37 16.48 -29.13 34.41
CA LYS A 37 17.85 -29.19 34.94
C LYS A 37 17.92 -28.72 36.39
N ILE A 38 17.15 -27.68 36.76
CA ILE A 38 17.04 -27.20 38.14
C ILE A 38 16.55 -28.32 39.06
N SER A 39 15.54 -29.09 38.65
CA SER A 39 15.00 -30.19 39.48
C SER A 39 16.00 -31.34 39.69
N ARG A 40 17.02 -31.46 38.84
CA ARG A 40 18.09 -32.48 38.91
C ARG A 40 19.39 -31.97 39.53
N GLY A 41 19.46 -30.69 39.87
CA GLY A 41 20.70 -30.02 40.26
C GLY A 41 21.49 -29.59 39.02
N ILE A 42 21.53 -28.28 38.77
CA ILE A 42 22.24 -27.67 37.66
C ILE A 42 23.55 -27.03 38.15
N PRO A 43 24.68 -27.19 37.44
CA PRO A 43 25.91 -26.46 37.73
C PRO A 43 25.70 -24.94 37.61
N ALA A 44 26.31 -24.17 38.52
CA ALA A 44 26.17 -22.71 38.53
C ALA A 44 26.58 -22.03 37.19
N PRO A 45 27.67 -22.43 36.50
CA PRO A 45 28.02 -21.83 35.21
C PRO A 45 26.93 -22.07 34.14
N GLU A 46 26.35 -23.27 34.13
CA GLU A 46 25.29 -23.61 33.18
C GLU A 46 24.01 -22.81 33.46
N TYR A 47 23.63 -22.65 34.73
CA TYR A 47 22.51 -21.81 35.12
C TYR A 47 22.68 -20.34 34.66
N VAL A 48 23.89 -19.78 34.83
CA VAL A 48 24.21 -18.42 34.39
C VAL A 48 24.04 -18.28 32.88
N LEU A 49 24.48 -19.27 32.09
CA LEU A 49 24.29 -19.27 30.63
C LEU A 49 22.81 -19.22 30.24
N TYR A 50 21.95 -20.02 30.89
CA TYR A 50 20.51 -19.96 30.63
C TYR A 50 19.90 -18.60 30.99
N LYS A 51 20.37 -17.97 32.07
CA LYS A 51 19.91 -16.63 32.45
C LYS A 51 20.33 -15.57 31.45
N GLN A 52 21.58 -15.58 31.00
CA GLN A 52 22.07 -14.67 29.96
C GLN A 52 21.27 -14.84 28.67
N PHE A 53 21.07 -16.08 28.22
CA PHE A 53 20.25 -16.37 27.05
C PHE A 53 18.81 -15.85 27.20
N ALA A 54 18.19 -16.01 28.37
CA ALA A 54 16.84 -15.52 28.63
C ALA A 54 16.75 -13.98 28.55
N GLU A 55 17.75 -13.27 29.05
CA GLU A 55 17.83 -11.80 29.00
C GLU A 55 18.05 -11.29 27.57
N GLU A 56 19.00 -11.89 26.85
CA GLU A 56 19.30 -11.56 25.46
C GLU A 56 18.09 -11.80 24.56
N SER A 57 17.50 -13.00 24.63
CA SER A 57 16.32 -13.35 23.83
C SER A 57 15.11 -12.48 24.14
N ARG A 58 14.91 -12.06 25.40
CA ARG A 58 13.85 -11.11 25.78
C ARG A 58 14.09 -9.73 25.17
N THR A 59 15.32 -9.26 25.19
CA THR A 59 15.70 -7.96 24.60
C THR A 59 15.54 -7.98 23.09
N GLU A 60 15.95 -9.08 22.44
CA GLU A 60 15.76 -9.30 21.02
C GLU A 60 14.28 -9.34 20.63
N LEU A 61 13.45 -10.11 21.34
CA LEU A 61 12.01 -10.17 21.12
C LEU A 61 11.37 -8.79 21.23
N LYS A 62 11.68 -8.03 22.28
CA LYS A 62 11.16 -6.67 22.46
C LYS A 62 11.54 -5.75 21.30
N THR A 63 12.77 -5.86 20.81
CA THR A 63 13.27 -5.07 19.67
C THR A 63 12.56 -5.46 18.38
N ARG A 64 12.38 -6.76 18.11
CA ARG A 64 11.67 -7.26 16.93
C ARG A 64 10.18 -6.90 16.96
N GLU A 65 9.53 -7.00 18.11
CA GLU A 65 8.14 -6.57 18.28
C GLU A 65 7.98 -5.05 18.05
N HIS A 66 8.93 -4.25 18.54
CA HIS A 66 8.91 -2.81 18.30
C HIS A 66 9.01 -2.49 16.81
N LYS A 67 10.00 -3.05 16.12
CA LYS A 67 10.17 -2.89 14.67
C LYS A 67 8.93 -3.33 13.89
N LYS A 68 8.31 -4.45 14.29
CA LYS A 68 7.04 -4.93 13.68
C LYS A 68 5.96 -3.87 13.81
N LYS A 69 5.77 -3.29 15.01
CA LYS A 69 4.77 -2.25 15.27
C LYS A 69 5.03 -1.00 14.42
N GLU A 70 6.28 -0.57 14.28
CA GLU A 70 6.64 0.56 13.42
C GLU A 70 6.31 0.28 11.95
N MET A 71 6.65 -0.92 11.45
CA MET A 71 6.35 -1.30 10.07
C MET A 71 4.85 -1.36 9.79
N ILE A 72 4.04 -1.85 10.74
CA ILE A 72 2.57 -1.84 10.62
C ILE A 72 2.04 -0.40 10.52
N ARG A 73 2.52 0.51 11.38
CA ARG A 73 2.12 1.93 11.33
C ARG A 73 2.48 2.58 10.00
N GLU A 74 3.63 2.24 9.42
CA GLU A 74 3.98 2.71 8.08
C GLU A 74 3.06 2.18 7.00
N ILE A 75 2.71 0.88 7.05
CA ILE A 75 1.77 0.26 6.10
C ILE A 75 0.42 0.96 6.16
N GLU A 76 -0.08 1.28 7.34
CA GLU A 76 -1.33 2.02 7.53
C GLU A 76 -1.27 3.41 6.88
N ARG A 77 -0.20 4.17 7.15
CA ARG A 77 0.01 5.49 6.51
C ARG A 77 0.10 5.38 4.99
N ASP A 78 0.79 4.37 4.46
CA ASP A 78 0.91 4.15 3.02
C ASP A 78 -0.45 3.78 2.39
N ARG A 79 -1.29 3.01 3.10
CA ARG A 79 -2.67 2.71 2.68
C ARG A 79 -3.53 3.96 2.62
N GLU A 80 -3.49 4.80 3.65
CA GLU A 80 -4.25 6.05 3.69
C GLU A 80 -3.87 6.97 2.52
N LYS A 81 -2.57 7.13 2.26
CA LYS A 81 -2.07 7.90 1.11
C LYS A 81 -2.56 7.33 -0.22
N LEU A 82 -2.54 6.01 -0.39
CA LEU A 82 -3.05 5.35 -1.60
C LEU A 82 -4.54 5.62 -1.82
N VAL A 83 -5.34 5.60 -0.74
CA VAL A 83 -6.77 5.91 -0.81
C VAL A 83 -6.99 7.36 -1.23
N GLN A 84 -6.23 8.31 -0.65
CA GLN A 84 -6.31 9.72 -1.02
C GLN A 84 -5.95 9.95 -2.49
N LEU A 85 -4.83 9.41 -2.96
CA LEU A 85 -4.41 9.50 -4.36
C LEU A 85 -5.45 8.88 -5.32
N SER A 86 -6.10 7.79 -4.92
CA SER A 86 -7.18 7.17 -5.71
C SER A 86 -8.41 8.08 -5.82
N LYS A 87 -8.78 8.77 -4.73
CA LYS A 87 -9.87 9.76 -4.75
C LYS A 87 -9.53 10.93 -5.68
N GLU A 88 -8.32 11.47 -5.57
CA GLU A 88 -7.84 12.57 -6.42
C GLU A 88 -7.84 12.18 -7.90
N LYS A 89 -7.30 10.99 -8.21
CA LYS A 89 -7.31 10.45 -9.58
C LYS A 89 -8.73 10.37 -10.14
N ARG A 90 -9.69 9.86 -9.36
CA ARG A 90 -11.10 9.76 -9.79
C ARG A 90 -11.73 11.13 -10.06
N ILE A 91 -11.38 12.14 -9.26
CA ILE A 91 -11.85 13.52 -9.48
C ILE A 91 -11.28 14.06 -10.80
N LEU A 92 -9.98 13.87 -11.04
CA LEU A 92 -9.33 14.31 -12.27
C LEU A 92 -9.90 13.60 -13.52
N GLU A 93 -10.15 12.29 -13.44
CA GLU A 93 -10.79 11.52 -14.51
C GLU A 93 -12.19 12.08 -14.84
N ARG A 94 -13.02 12.33 -13.83
CA ARG A 94 -14.35 12.95 -14.03
C ARG A 94 -14.26 14.33 -14.65
N LEU A 95 -13.29 15.17 -14.24
CA LEU A 95 -13.09 16.49 -14.83
C LEU A 95 -12.64 16.38 -16.29
N LYS A 96 -11.75 15.44 -16.60
CA LYS A 96 -11.29 15.16 -17.97
C LYS A 96 -12.45 14.69 -18.85
N GLU A 97 -13.29 13.78 -18.35
CA GLU A 97 -14.49 13.31 -19.05
C GLU A 97 -15.47 14.46 -19.32
N LYS A 98 -15.75 15.31 -18.33
CA LYS A 98 -16.60 16.49 -18.51
C LYS A 98 -16.05 17.43 -19.58
N LYS A 99 -14.75 17.77 -19.51
CA LYS A 99 -14.10 18.62 -20.52
C LYS A 99 -14.16 17.99 -21.91
N LYS A 100 -13.92 16.68 -22.02
CA LYS A 100 -14.01 15.94 -23.28
C LYS A 100 -15.42 16.00 -23.87
N LYS A 101 -16.47 15.80 -23.05
CA LYS A 101 -17.86 15.90 -23.49
C LYS A 101 -18.20 17.29 -24.04
N VAL A 102 -17.81 18.34 -23.32
CA VAL A 102 -18.02 19.74 -23.77
C VAL A 102 -17.30 20.00 -25.09
N PHE A 103 -16.04 19.57 -25.21
CA PHE A 103 -15.27 19.72 -26.43
C PHE A 103 -15.93 19.03 -27.63
N LEU A 104 -16.34 17.76 -27.47
CA LEU A 104 -17.00 17.00 -28.54
C LEU A 104 -18.31 17.66 -28.98
N TYR A 105 -19.13 18.10 -28.02
CA TYR A 105 -20.37 18.82 -28.31
C TYR A 105 -20.13 20.12 -29.09
N GLN A 106 -19.11 20.90 -28.71
CA GLN A 106 -18.75 22.12 -29.43
C GLN A 106 -18.21 21.82 -30.84
N ALA A 107 -17.41 20.77 -31.00
CA ALA A 107 -16.90 20.35 -32.30
C ALA A 107 -18.05 19.94 -33.24
N GLU A 108 -18.98 19.12 -32.77
CA GLU A 108 -20.16 18.69 -33.52
C GLU A 108 -21.05 19.89 -33.91
N LYS A 109 -21.30 20.81 -32.98
CA LYS A 109 -22.06 22.04 -33.27
C LYS A 109 -21.38 22.92 -34.32
N ASN A 110 -20.06 23.04 -34.28
CA ASN A 110 -19.30 23.82 -35.25
C ASN A 110 -19.28 23.15 -36.62
N GLU A 111 -19.20 21.82 -36.67
CA GLU A 111 -19.31 21.05 -37.92
C GLU A 111 -20.70 21.20 -38.54
N GLN A 112 -21.77 21.08 -37.75
CA GLN A 112 -23.14 21.30 -38.21
C GLN A 112 -23.32 22.69 -38.81
N LYS A 113 -22.85 23.75 -38.11
CA LYS A 113 -22.89 25.11 -38.64
C LYS A 113 -22.17 25.26 -39.98
N ARG A 114 -20.96 24.70 -40.11
CA ARG A 114 -20.20 24.73 -41.36
C ARG A 114 -20.96 24.04 -42.50
N ASN A 115 -21.58 22.90 -42.22
CA ASN A 115 -22.38 22.16 -43.18
C ASN A 115 -23.62 22.97 -43.62
N ASP A 116 -24.33 23.60 -42.68
CA ASP A 116 -25.48 24.46 -42.96
C ASP A 116 -25.08 25.67 -43.82
N GLU A 117 -23.97 26.34 -43.49
CA GLU A 117 -23.40 27.46 -44.26
C GLU A 117 -23.03 27.04 -45.69
N MET A 118 -22.44 25.85 -45.87
CA MET A 118 -22.15 25.28 -47.20
C MET A 118 -23.42 24.99 -48.00
N VAL A 119 -24.48 24.51 -47.36
CA VAL A 119 -25.77 24.26 -48.05
C VAL A 119 -26.41 25.57 -48.47
N ILE A 120 -26.42 26.58 -47.60
CA ILE A 120 -26.99 27.91 -47.90
C ILE A 120 -26.24 28.57 -49.06
N THR A 121 -24.90 28.55 -49.05
CA THR A 121 -24.09 29.13 -50.13
C THR A 121 -24.29 28.40 -51.46
N ARG A 122 -24.46 27.07 -51.46
CA ARG A 122 -24.79 26.30 -52.67
C ARG A 122 -26.22 26.52 -53.17
N ARG A 123 -27.18 26.83 -52.30
CA ARG A 123 -28.59 27.05 -52.64
C ARG A 123 -28.95 28.51 -52.90
N ARG A 124 -28.00 29.45 -52.77
CA ARG A 124 -28.25 30.86 -53.11
C ARG A 124 -28.47 30.95 -54.63
N PRO A 125 -29.68 31.26 -55.11
CA PRO A 125 -29.88 31.43 -56.54
C PRO A 125 -29.02 32.61 -56.99
N LEU A 126 -28.27 32.42 -58.09
CA LEU A 126 -27.69 33.54 -58.81
C LEU A 126 -28.85 34.50 -59.12
N SER A 127 -28.79 35.72 -58.56
CA SER A 127 -29.71 36.79 -58.92
C SER A 127 -29.81 36.82 -60.45
N PRO A 128 -31.02 36.82 -61.04
CA PRO A 128 -31.13 37.02 -62.48
C PRO A 128 -30.52 38.41 -62.75
N ARG A 129 -29.45 38.44 -63.54
CA ARG A 129 -28.90 39.69 -64.06
C ARG A 129 -30.01 40.33 -64.90
N SER A 130 -30.37 41.55 -64.52
CA SER A 130 -31.16 42.49 -65.34
C SER A 130 -30.36 42.89 -66.58
#